data_AF-R7T9C6-F1
#
_entry.id   AF-R7T9C6-F1
#
_cell.length_a   1.000
_cell.length_b   1.000
_cell.length_c   1.000
_cell.angle_alpha   90.00
_cell.angle_beta   90.00
_cell.angle_gamma   90.00
#
_symmetry.space_group_name_H-M   'P 1'
#
loop_
_entity.id
_entity.type
_entity.pdbx_description
1 polymer ?
#
loop_
_entity_poly.entity_id
_entity_poly.type
_entity_poly.pdbx_seq_one_letter_code
_entity_poly.pdbx_strand_id
1 'polypeptide(L)'
;MADQPPSGAASWWSLRRVCLCLATVIFFVYIAVSGRRNFHFVLEDTPDDEGYLFKTRERYCLNQSLGGYTFNTSGRDTYISGNVTVCLVHSFSPYIEQEAAKRFLDPAHSNIYYANSPAMVWLGGELVVISRIWLDREVYESGLNGPWPENDFADNWLYSQTFDRFLRPTSEGRIMGIPSPKQFNVGDGPIEPRLFTYAGKAYATFNAAMSFNYGSFFDYTVIWDLEKNMPIIPDIQGGSPMLNTSMDIHRDKHWMPFVDKNRLYFVYNLDPFMVLTCSVEKGDCRFCHREHDSFVFDNSFSHLRGGTPFQLWQWPYFIGIAHTTLHKQTNFHRSYSAHVVLISVHPYRVVYISNDIHVHPTVYLKAPMVRAKYIDEGFIFPVSLIVESLDSLAIGVHVNDFSSVVLRLRGMAQLLHNVTRADRMRSPSRGPPVGYVQTHIHDVMENLTGFQFDHRDLNLDQIS
;
A
#
# COMPACT_ATOMS: atom_id res chain seq x y z
N MET A 1 -18.67 83.43 22.04
CA MET A 1 -17.90 83.14 23.26
C MET A 1 -17.01 81.96 22.91
N ALA A 2 -15.83 82.22 22.32
CA ALA A 2 -14.56 82.52 23.01
C ALA A 2 -14.11 81.26 23.79
N ASP A 3 -13.06 80.53 23.42
CA ASP A 3 -11.69 80.98 23.14
C ASP A 3 -10.92 80.10 22.13
N GLN A 4 -9.96 80.73 21.42
CA GLN A 4 -8.78 80.09 20.82
C GLN A 4 -7.52 80.38 21.69
N PRO A 5 -6.27 80.03 21.27
CA PRO A 5 -5.52 78.80 21.52
C PRO A 5 -4.25 79.10 22.38
N PRO A 6 -3.21 78.23 22.37
CA PRO A 6 -2.08 78.64 21.52
C PRO A 6 -1.34 77.52 20.79
N SER A 7 -0.72 77.98 19.71
CA SER A 7 0.31 77.40 18.87
C SER A 7 1.64 77.12 19.58
N GLY A 8 2.39 76.15 19.06
CA GLY A 8 3.85 76.26 18.90
C GLY A 8 4.68 75.17 19.58
N ALA A 9 5.25 74.27 18.77
CA ALA A 9 6.68 73.93 18.80
C ALA A 9 6.99 72.95 17.67
N ALA A 10 7.76 73.45 16.70
CA ALA A 10 8.48 72.63 15.75
C ALA A 10 9.58 71.84 16.48
N SER A 11 9.97 70.71 15.91
CA SER A 11 11.36 70.39 15.51
C SER A 11 11.80 68.95 15.82
N TRP A 12 12.53 68.40 14.84
CA TRP A 12 13.34 67.17 14.84
C TRP A 12 12.60 65.84 15.02
N TRP A 13 12.44 65.09 13.91
CA TRP A 13 12.97 63.73 13.73
C TRP A 13 12.82 63.35 12.25
N SER A 14 13.79 63.81 11.47
CA SER A 14 14.15 63.28 10.15
C SER A 14 14.80 61.90 10.28
N LEU A 15 14.75 61.13 9.20
CA LEU A 15 15.47 59.86 8.95
C LEU A 15 14.98 58.62 9.70
N ARG A 16 13.87 58.00 9.24
CA ARG A 16 13.68 56.54 9.35
C ARG A 16 12.64 55.90 8.41
N ARG A 17 12.17 56.58 7.34
CA ARG A 17 11.14 56.03 6.43
C ARG A 17 11.48 55.94 4.94
N VAL A 18 12.77 55.96 4.57
CA VAL A 18 13.18 55.78 3.16
C VAL A 18 13.94 54.47 2.89
N CYS A 19 14.27 53.66 3.91
CA CYS A 19 15.01 52.40 3.72
C CYS A 19 14.14 51.13 3.63
N LEU A 20 12.80 51.22 3.65
CA LEU A 20 11.94 50.03 3.63
C LEU A 20 11.21 49.77 2.30
N CYS A 21 11.34 50.63 1.29
CA CYS A 21 10.67 50.45 -0.01
C CYS A 21 11.62 50.10 -1.18
N LEU A 22 12.93 50.09 -0.99
CA LEU A 22 13.88 49.65 -2.04
C LEU A 22 14.36 48.19 -1.89
N ALA A 23 14.21 47.57 -0.73
CA ALA A 23 14.61 46.18 -0.52
C ALA A 23 13.62 45.17 -1.12
N THR A 24 12.34 45.54 -1.27
CA THR A 24 11.30 44.63 -1.77
C THR A 24 11.24 44.58 -3.30
N VAL A 25 11.69 45.65 -4.00
CA VAL A 25 11.64 45.71 -5.47
C VAL A 25 12.89 45.08 -6.11
N ILE A 26 14.04 45.08 -5.43
CA ILE A 26 15.26 44.41 -5.93
C ILE A 26 15.15 42.87 -5.78
N PHE A 27 14.39 42.38 -4.80
CA PHE A 27 14.22 40.93 -4.59
C PHE A 27 13.33 40.26 -5.66
N PHE A 28 12.40 41.00 -6.27
CA PHE A 28 11.52 40.45 -7.33
C PHE A 28 12.10 40.58 -8.74
N VAL A 29 13.01 41.53 -8.99
CA VAL A 29 13.63 41.69 -10.32
C VAL A 29 14.81 40.73 -10.54
N TYR A 30 15.46 40.24 -9.47
CA TYR A 30 16.55 39.26 -9.60
C TYR A 30 16.07 37.81 -9.86
N ILE A 31 14.77 37.53 -9.74
CA ILE A 31 14.20 36.20 -10.02
C ILE A 31 13.77 36.07 -11.49
N ALA A 32 13.60 37.18 -12.23
CA ALA A 32 13.08 37.15 -13.59
C ALA A 32 14.14 37.20 -14.71
N VAL A 33 15.43 37.47 -14.39
CA VAL A 33 16.48 37.66 -15.41
C VAL A 33 17.80 36.99 -15.00
N SER A 34 17.79 35.68 -14.77
CA SER A 34 19.02 34.87 -14.94
C SER A 34 18.69 33.39 -15.14
N GLY A 35 19.19 32.87 -16.26
CA GLY A 35 18.96 31.56 -16.85
C GLY A 35 18.92 30.33 -15.93
N ARG A 36 18.24 29.30 -16.47
CA ARG A 36 18.49 27.86 -16.27
C ARG A 36 19.26 27.52 -14.98
N ARG A 37 18.60 27.63 -13.84
CA ARG A 37 19.08 26.96 -12.64
C ARG A 37 18.58 25.53 -12.67
N ASN A 38 19.51 24.60 -12.85
CA ASN A 38 19.36 23.25 -12.33
C ASN A 38 18.95 23.40 -10.86
N PHE A 39 17.69 23.09 -10.55
CA PHE A 39 17.29 22.84 -9.18
C PHE A 39 18.03 21.59 -8.74
N HIS A 40 19.25 21.78 -8.22
CA HIS A 40 19.80 20.84 -7.27
C HIS A 40 18.85 20.88 -6.08
N PHE A 41 17.94 19.91 -6.03
CA PHE A 41 17.40 19.46 -4.76
C PHE A 41 18.61 19.04 -3.94
N VAL A 42 19.06 19.94 -3.07
CA VAL A 42 19.80 19.55 -1.89
C VAL A 42 18.82 18.65 -1.16
N LEU A 43 19.06 17.34 -1.23
CA LEU A 43 18.56 16.43 -0.22
C LEU A 43 19.05 17.04 1.08
N GLU A 44 18.18 17.73 1.82
CA GLU A 44 18.49 18.05 3.21
C GLU A 44 18.98 16.75 3.83
N ASP A 45 20.19 16.81 4.38
CA ASP A 45 20.85 15.70 5.03
C ASP A 45 19.81 14.90 5.82
N THR A 46 19.49 13.69 5.35
CA THR A 46 18.65 12.75 6.10
C THR A 46 19.35 12.59 7.45
N PRO A 47 18.77 13.09 8.55
CA PRO A 47 19.44 13.04 9.85
C PRO A 47 19.76 11.59 10.14
N ASP A 48 21.04 11.27 10.38
CA ASP A 48 21.59 9.92 10.63
C ASP A 48 20.48 8.89 10.94
N ASP A 49 19.97 8.25 9.88
CA ASP A 49 18.64 7.62 9.79
C ASP A 49 18.60 6.24 10.48
N GLU A 50 19.42 6.05 11.51
CA GLU A 50 19.47 4.83 12.34
C GLU A 50 18.15 4.55 13.07
N GLY A 51 17.23 5.53 13.13
CA GLY A 51 15.95 5.44 13.82
C GLY A 51 14.99 4.41 13.22
N TYR A 52 15.08 4.14 11.92
CA TYR A 52 14.06 3.37 11.18
C TYR A 52 14.51 1.98 10.71
N LEU A 53 15.71 1.55 11.09
CA LEU A 53 16.27 0.24 10.74
C LEU A 53 15.93 -0.82 11.79
N PHE A 54 15.39 -1.99 11.38
CA PHE A 54 15.23 -3.10 12.31
C PHE A 54 16.58 -3.70 12.72
N LYS A 55 16.84 -3.74 14.02
CA LYS A 55 18.08 -4.29 14.63
C LYS A 55 17.88 -5.72 15.10
N THR A 56 17.34 -6.57 14.23
CA THR A 56 17.08 -7.99 14.51
C THR A 56 17.91 -8.91 13.62
N ARG A 57 18.09 -10.16 14.07
CA ARG A 57 18.87 -11.16 13.34
C ARG A 57 18.04 -11.74 12.18
N GLU A 58 18.58 -11.61 10.98
CA GLU A 58 18.04 -12.26 9.77
C GLU A 58 18.20 -13.78 9.80
N ARG A 59 17.21 -14.48 9.26
CA ARG A 59 17.12 -15.94 9.17
C ARG A 59 16.58 -16.34 7.80
N TYR A 60 16.82 -17.59 7.40
CA TYR A 60 16.27 -18.17 6.17
C TYR A 60 16.44 -17.24 4.96
N CYS A 61 17.69 -16.85 4.70
CA CYS A 61 18.01 -15.96 3.60
C CYS A 61 18.07 -16.73 2.28
N LEU A 62 17.50 -16.15 1.23
CA LEU A 62 17.57 -16.64 -0.14
C LEU A 62 18.23 -15.56 -1.00
N ASN A 63 19.35 -15.89 -1.63
CA ASN A 63 19.92 -15.07 -2.69
C ASN A 63 19.24 -15.44 -4.00
N GLN A 64 18.71 -14.44 -4.72
CA GLN A 64 18.07 -14.62 -6.01
C GLN A 64 18.47 -13.53 -6.99
N SER A 65 18.46 -13.85 -8.28
CA SER A 65 18.55 -12.85 -9.34
C SER A 65 17.15 -12.31 -9.58
N LEU A 66 16.84 -11.16 -8.98
CA LEU A 66 15.55 -10.50 -9.17
C LEU A 66 15.60 -9.71 -10.48
N GLY A 67 14.99 -10.28 -11.52
CA GLY A 67 14.81 -9.66 -12.83
C GLY A 67 13.51 -8.90 -12.96
N GLY A 68 13.31 -8.23 -14.09
CA GLY A 68 12.08 -7.54 -14.43
C GLY A 68 12.25 -6.67 -15.67
N TYR A 69 11.16 -6.05 -16.13
CA TYR A 69 11.19 -5.16 -17.29
C TYR A 69 10.93 -3.72 -16.88
N THR A 70 11.67 -2.80 -17.50
CA THR A 70 11.23 -1.42 -17.62
C THR A 70 10.15 -1.30 -18.69
N PHE A 71 9.29 -0.29 -18.56
CA PHE A 71 8.19 -0.04 -19.47
C PHE A 71 8.27 1.36 -20.10
N ASN A 72 7.87 1.46 -21.36
CA ASN A 72 7.72 2.72 -22.09
C ASN A 72 6.45 2.70 -22.94
N THR A 73 6.24 3.71 -23.79
CA THR A 73 5.03 3.85 -24.62
C THR A 73 4.77 2.71 -25.62
N SER A 74 5.76 1.87 -25.88
CA SER A 74 5.66 0.70 -26.76
C SER A 74 5.49 -0.62 -25.99
N GLY A 75 5.39 -0.58 -24.66
CA GLY A 75 5.26 -1.76 -23.81
C GLY A 75 6.55 -2.09 -23.06
N ARG A 76 6.93 -3.39 -23.05
CA ARG A 76 8.19 -3.86 -22.44
C ARG A 76 9.38 -3.31 -23.17
N ASP A 77 10.42 -2.98 -22.42
CA ASP A 77 11.49 -2.18 -22.98
C ASP A 77 12.90 -2.70 -22.71
N THR A 78 13.31 -2.81 -21.45
CA THR A 78 14.63 -3.32 -21.09
C THR A 78 14.50 -4.26 -19.92
N TYR A 79 15.01 -5.48 -20.08
CA TYR A 79 15.14 -6.40 -18.98
C TYR A 79 16.31 -5.99 -18.10
N ILE A 80 16.06 -5.84 -16.80
CA ILE A 80 17.06 -5.46 -15.81
C ILE A 80 16.96 -6.42 -14.64
N SER A 81 18.10 -6.97 -14.24
CA SER A 81 18.22 -7.84 -13.09
C SER A 81 19.32 -7.40 -12.13
N GLY A 82 19.21 -7.84 -10.88
CA GLY A 82 20.19 -7.64 -9.84
C GLY A 82 20.16 -8.78 -8.83
N ASN A 83 21.27 -8.99 -8.12
CA ASN A 83 21.32 -9.95 -7.03
C ASN A 83 20.62 -9.34 -5.81
N VAL A 84 19.52 -9.95 -5.39
CA VAL A 84 18.73 -9.54 -4.23
C VAL A 84 18.75 -10.66 -3.20
N THR A 85 18.97 -10.33 -1.93
CA THR A 85 18.85 -11.26 -0.81
C THR A 85 17.53 -11.01 -0.11
N VAL A 86 16.71 -12.05 0.07
CA VAL A 86 15.46 -12.00 0.83
C VAL A 86 15.61 -12.82 2.10
N CYS A 87 15.48 -12.18 3.26
CA CYS A 87 15.63 -12.84 4.57
C CYS A 87 14.36 -12.66 5.41
N LEU A 88 14.02 -13.68 6.21
CA LEU A 88 13.06 -13.53 7.30
C LEU A 88 13.70 -12.74 8.45
N VAL A 89 13.10 -11.60 8.77
CA VAL A 89 13.50 -10.74 9.89
C VAL A 89 12.78 -11.16 11.16
N HIS A 90 11.45 -11.26 11.09
CA HIS A 90 10.61 -11.53 12.24
C HIS A 90 9.32 -12.26 11.84
N SER A 91 8.79 -13.02 12.77
CA SER A 91 7.46 -13.64 12.68
C SER A 91 6.68 -13.15 13.87
N PHE A 92 5.56 -12.49 13.62
CA PHE A 92 4.63 -12.09 14.68
C PHE A 92 3.80 -13.27 15.17
N SER A 93 3.75 -14.37 14.40
CA SER A 93 3.11 -15.62 14.81
C SER A 93 4.07 -16.52 15.61
N PRO A 94 3.57 -17.23 16.65
CA PRO A 94 2.19 -17.26 17.14
C PRO A 94 1.89 -16.19 18.22
N TYR A 95 2.77 -15.20 18.40
CA TYR A 95 2.68 -14.25 19.51
C TYR A 95 1.42 -13.38 19.44
N ILE A 96 1.12 -12.77 18.28
CA ILE A 96 -0.09 -11.93 18.13
C ILE A 96 -1.36 -12.76 18.32
N GLU A 97 -1.41 -13.99 17.80
CA GLU A 97 -2.53 -14.90 17.97
C GLU A 97 -2.77 -15.21 19.45
N GLN A 98 -1.71 -15.51 20.19
CA GLN A 98 -1.78 -15.77 21.64
C GLN A 98 -2.22 -14.54 22.43
N GLU A 99 -1.77 -13.35 22.05
CA GLU A 99 -2.22 -12.10 22.68
C GLU A 99 -3.66 -11.76 22.33
N ALA A 100 -4.05 -11.89 21.07
CA ALA A 100 -5.42 -11.66 20.62
C ALA A 100 -6.39 -12.61 21.33
N ALA A 101 -6.07 -13.91 21.43
CA ALA A 101 -6.92 -14.90 22.07
C ALA A 101 -7.27 -14.57 23.54
N LYS A 102 -6.37 -13.91 24.28
CA LYS A 102 -6.63 -13.47 25.68
C LYS A 102 -7.70 -12.38 25.80
N ARG A 103 -8.07 -11.73 24.69
CA ARG A 103 -8.97 -10.58 24.64
C ARG A 103 -10.38 -10.95 24.18
N PHE A 104 -10.58 -12.16 23.68
CA PHE A 104 -11.90 -12.71 23.40
C PHE A 104 -12.47 -13.39 24.66
N LEU A 105 -13.79 -13.31 24.83
CA LEU A 105 -14.48 -13.90 26.01
C LEU A 105 -14.60 -15.43 25.91
N ASP A 106 -14.41 -15.99 24.73
CA ASP A 106 -14.48 -17.42 24.48
C ASP A 106 -13.36 -18.15 25.23
N PRO A 107 -13.58 -19.41 25.65
CA PRO A 107 -12.52 -20.21 26.24
C PRO A 107 -11.29 -20.24 25.32
N ALA A 108 -10.12 -19.96 25.88
CA ALA A 108 -8.86 -20.14 25.16
C ALA A 108 -8.84 -21.55 24.56
N HIS A 109 -8.51 -21.67 23.26
CA HIS A 109 -8.51 -22.90 22.45
C HIS A 109 -9.84 -23.35 21.84
N SER A 110 -10.97 -22.67 22.08
CA SER A 110 -12.20 -22.94 21.34
C SER A 110 -12.16 -22.40 19.91
N ASN A 111 -11.29 -21.43 19.65
CA ASN A 111 -11.20 -20.69 18.39
C ASN A 111 -9.80 -20.82 17.79
N ILE A 112 -9.71 -20.91 16.45
CA ILE A 112 -8.44 -20.86 15.72
C ILE A 112 -8.26 -19.44 15.18
N TYR A 113 -7.27 -18.74 15.73
CA TYR A 113 -6.90 -17.40 15.30
C TYR A 113 -5.70 -17.46 14.36
N TYR A 114 -5.81 -16.79 13.23
CA TYR A 114 -4.68 -16.48 12.36
C TYR A 114 -4.40 -14.98 12.42
N ALA A 115 -3.17 -14.60 12.79
CA ALA A 115 -2.74 -13.21 12.69
C ALA A 115 -1.99 -13.05 11.38
N ASN A 116 -2.64 -12.45 10.38
CA ASN A 116 -2.05 -12.21 9.07
C ASN A 116 -2.03 -10.71 8.75
N SER A 117 -1.47 -10.36 7.59
CA SER A 117 -1.39 -9.01 7.05
C SER A 117 -0.79 -7.97 8.04
N PRO A 118 0.51 -8.05 8.39
CA PRO A 118 1.14 -7.06 9.28
C PRO A 118 1.36 -5.74 8.54
N ALA A 119 0.42 -4.82 8.68
CA ALA A 119 0.56 -3.43 8.26
C ALA A 119 1.50 -2.71 9.24
N MET A 120 2.49 -1.98 8.74
CA MET A 120 3.54 -1.40 9.57
C MET A 120 3.86 0.03 9.15
N VAL A 121 4.09 0.91 10.13
CA VAL A 121 4.66 2.24 9.89
C VAL A 121 5.43 2.72 11.11
N TRP A 122 6.51 3.48 10.87
CA TRP A 122 7.21 4.18 11.95
C TRP A 122 6.50 5.49 12.30
N LEU A 123 6.20 5.70 13.57
CA LEU A 123 5.62 6.94 14.09
C LEU A 123 6.22 7.27 15.45
N GLY A 124 6.81 8.45 15.61
CA GLY A 124 7.37 8.89 16.90
C GLY A 124 8.51 8.01 17.42
N GLY A 125 9.25 7.32 16.55
CA GLY A 125 10.32 6.39 16.93
C GLY A 125 9.87 4.98 17.32
N GLU A 126 8.56 4.70 17.25
CA GLU A 126 7.99 3.38 17.48
C GLU A 126 7.40 2.80 16.18
N LEU A 127 7.46 1.48 16.05
CA LEU A 127 6.83 0.76 14.95
C LEU A 127 5.38 0.48 15.34
N VAL A 128 4.44 1.17 14.70
CA VAL A 128 3.02 0.85 14.81
C VAL A 128 2.73 -0.33 13.89
N VAL A 129 2.18 -1.40 14.44
CA VAL A 129 1.75 -2.58 13.69
C VAL A 129 0.25 -2.74 13.82
N ILE A 130 -0.42 -3.02 12.71
CA ILE A 130 -1.81 -3.49 12.66
C ILE A 130 -1.85 -4.78 11.87
N SER A 131 -2.33 -5.86 12.51
CA SER A 131 -2.54 -7.16 11.87
C SER A 131 -4.04 -7.46 11.76
N ARG A 132 -4.42 -8.21 10.73
CA ARG A 132 -5.74 -8.85 10.66
C ARG A 132 -5.73 -10.08 11.57
N ILE A 133 -6.72 -10.18 12.43
CA ILE A 133 -7.07 -11.42 13.15
C ILE A 133 -8.23 -12.04 12.39
N TRP A 134 -7.98 -13.21 11.80
CA TRP A 134 -9.01 -14.02 11.15
C TRP A 134 -9.34 -15.22 12.04
N LEU A 135 -10.62 -15.37 12.36
CA LEU A 135 -11.16 -16.53 13.03
C LEU A 135 -11.73 -17.51 12.00
N ASP A 136 -11.13 -18.70 11.91
CA ASP A 136 -11.48 -19.72 10.90
C ASP A 136 -12.60 -20.66 11.36
N ARG A 137 -12.78 -20.81 12.69
CA ARG A 137 -13.83 -21.65 13.27
C ARG A 137 -14.36 -21.06 14.56
N GLU A 138 -15.66 -20.81 14.60
CA GLU A 138 -16.42 -20.53 15.82
C GLU A 138 -17.05 -21.83 16.32
N VAL A 139 -16.74 -22.28 17.54
CA VAL A 139 -17.32 -23.52 18.09
C VAL A 139 -18.84 -23.41 18.33
N TYR A 140 -19.37 -22.20 18.51
CA TYR A 140 -20.79 -21.99 18.85
C TYR A 140 -21.78 -22.22 17.69
N GLU A 141 -21.30 -22.40 16.45
CA GLU A 141 -22.16 -22.71 15.30
C GLU A 141 -22.41 -24.22 15.10
N SER A 142 -21.72 -25.08 15.88
CA SER A 142 -21.85 -26.55 15.79
C SER A 142 -23.10 -27.15 16.47
N GLY A 143 -24.06 -26.31 16.88
CA GLY A 143 -25.19 -26.69 17.73
C GLY A 143 -26.56 -26.86 17.06
N LEU A 144 -26.71 -26.70 15.74
CA LEU A 144 -27.99 -26.88 15.06
C LEU A 144 -27.84 -27.79 13.84
N ASN A 145 -28.58 -28.90 13.82
CA ASN A 145 -28.64 -29.91 12.75
C ASN A 145 -29.20 -29.36 11.41
N GLY A 146 -28.52 -28.40 10.77
CA GLY A 146 -28.78 -27.91 9.41
C GLY A 146 -27.53 -28.01 8.53
N PRO A 147 -27.65 -27.96 7.18
CA PRO A 147 -26.48 -27.83 6.31
C PRO A 147 -25.84 -26.47 6.64
N TRP A 148 -24.68 -26.52 7.29
CA TRP A 148 -23.89 -25.42 7.81
C TRP A 148 -23.96 -24.12 6.98
N PRO A 149 -23.93 -22.93 7.60
CA PRO A 149 -23.05 -21.91 7.06
C PRO A 149 -21.62 -22.31 7.46
N GLU A 150 -20.82 -22.73 6.48
CA GLU A 150 -19.37 -22.77 6.62
C GLU A 150 -18.90 -21.34 6.98
N ASN A 151 -17.82 -21.18 7.77
CA ASN A 151 -17.28 -19.86 8.11
C ASN A 151 -16.71 -19.18 6.85
N ASP A 152 -17.59 -18.57 6.07
CA ASP A 152 -17.33 -17.96 4.77
C ASP A 152 -16.96 -16.48 4.92
N PHE A 153 -15.89 -16.18 5.68
CA PHE A 153 -15.33 -14.82 5.90
C PHE A 153 -15.92 -14.00 7.09
N ALA A 154 -16.67 -14.59 8.02
CA ALA A 154 -17.53 -13.82 8.94
C ALA A 154 -16.81 -13.10 10.10
N ASP A 155 -15.56 -13.44 10.43
CA ASP A 155 -15.00 -13.06 11.74
C ASP A 155 -13.58 -12.48 11.62
N ASN A 156 -13.51 -11.21 11.23
CA ASN A 156 -12.25 -10.47 11.11
C ASN A 156 -12.18 -9.28 12.07
N TRP A 157 -11.02 -9.10 12.68
CA TRP A 157 -10.69 -7.94 13.51
C TRP A 157 -9.34 -7.37 13.11
N LEU A 158 -9.08 -6.13 13.51
CA LEU A 158 -7.72 -5.60 13.52
C LEU A 158 -7.14 -5.80 14.93
N TYR A 159 -5.85 -6.07 15.01
CA TYR A 159 -5.08 -6.06 16.24
C TYR A 159 -3.95 -5.05 16.08
N SER A 160 -3.87 -4.09 16.99
CA SER A 160 -2.83 -3.06 16.97
C SER A 160 -1.90 -3.20 18.17
N GLN A 161 -0.61 -3.02 17.92
CA GLN A 161 0.43 -2.99 18.93
C GLN A 161 1.62 -2.20 18.41
N THR A 162 2.34 -1.52 19.31
CA THR A 162 3.61 -0.85 19.00
C THR A 162 4.80 -1.70 19.39
N PHE A 163 5.89 -1.55 18.65
CA PHE A 163 7.14 -2.28 18.84
C PHE A 163 8.34 -1.34 18.74
N ASP A 164 9.44 -1.72 19.39
CA ASP A 164 10.72 -1.04 19.22
C ASP A 164 11.48 -1.54 17.97
N ARG A 165 12.66 -0.98 17.71
CA ARG A 165 13.56 -1.41 16.61
C ARG A 165 14.09 -2.83 16.70
N PHE A 166 13.94 -3.50 17.85
CA PHE A 166 14.27 -4.90 18.04
C PHE A 166 13.04 -5.80 17.87
N LEU A 167 11.90 -5.23 17.44
CA LEU A 167 10.61 -5.90 17.29
C LEU A 167 10.13 -6.50 18.62
N ARG A 168 10.43 -5.82 19.73
CA ARG A 168 9.88 -6.12 21.05
C ARG A 168 8.66 -5.23 21.27
N PRO A 169 7.54 -5.77 21.75
CA PRO A 169 6.35 -4.97 22.05
C PRO A 169 6.66 -3.85 23.06
N THR A 170 6.19 -2.63 22.78
CA THR A 170 6.31 -1.46 23.69
C THR A 170 4.98 -1.00 24.27
N SER A 171 3.87 -1.51 23.73
CA SER A 171 2.52 -1.32 24.26
C SER A 171 1.79 -2.64 24.44
N GLU A 172 0.70 -2.60 25.20
CA GLU A 172 -0.27 -3.68 25.21
C GLU A 172 -1.03 -3.74 23.89
N GLY A 173 -1.24 -4.96 23.38
CA GLY A 173 -2.07 -5.17 22.22
C GLY A 173 -3.51 -4.72 22.41
N ARG A 174 -4.15 -4.26 21.34
CA ARG A 174 -5.56 -3.87 21.35
C ARG A 174 -6.28 -4.46 20.15
N ILE A 175 -7.42 -5.12 20.39
CA ILE A 175 -8.37 -5.42 19.31
C ILE A 175 -9.02 -4.11 18.88
N MET A 176 -8.86 -3.79 17.61
CA MET A 176 -9.44 -2.66 16.92
C MET A 176 -10.54 -3.16 16.01
N GLY A 177 -11.65 -2.44 15.97
CA GLY A 177 -12.72 -2.74 15.03
C GLY A 177 -14.05 -2.22 15.51
N ILE A 178 -14.90 -1.97 14.52
CA ILE A 178 -16.34 -1.89 14.68
C ILE A 178 -16.78 -3.34 14.86
N PRO A 179 -17.38 -3.73 15.99
CA PRO A 179 -18.23 -4.92 15.98
C PRO A 179 -19.40 -4.58 15.06
N SER A 180 -19.21 -4.75 13.74
CA SER A 180 -20.35 -4.76 12.84
C SER A 180 -21.09 -6.04 13.19
N PRO A 181 -22.40 -5.99 13.50
CA PRO A 181 -23.19 -7.20 13.55
C PRO A 181 -22.92 -7.99 12.28
N LYS A 182 -22.94 -9.33 12.32
CA LYS A 182 -22.88 -10.13 11.09
C LYS A 182 -24.00 -9.63 10.17
N GLN A 183 -23.68 -8.88 9.12
CA GLN A 183 -24.68 -8.16 8.32
C GLN A 183 -24.89 -8.81 6.95
N PHE A 184 -24.09 -9.82 6.58
CA PHE A 184 -24.16 -10.43 5.26
C PHE A 184 -23.81 -11.93 5.26
N ASN A 185 -24.29 -12.64 4.24
CA ASN A 185 -23.86 -14.01 3.90
C ASN A 185 -22.46 -14.06 3.24
N VAL A 186 -21.67 -12.97 3.29
CA VAL A 186 -20.50 -12.78 2.42
C VAL A 186 -19.25 -12.31 3.18
N GLY A 187 -19.30 -12.30 4.52
CA GLY A 187 -18.18 -12.01 5.41
C GLY A 187 -18.27 -10.67 6.12
N ASP A 188 -17.76 -10.62 7.34
CA ASP A 188 -17.78 -9.44 8.20
C ASP A 188 -16.37 -9.13 8.75
N GLY A 189 -16.09 -7.83 8.85
CA GLY A 189 -14.88 -7.29 9.45
C GLY A 189 -13.75 -6.86 8.49
N PRO A 190 -12.79 -6.07 9.00
CA PRO A 190 -11.69 -5.49 8.22
C PRO A 190 -10.66 -6.53 7.78
N ILE A 191 -10.26 -6.49 6.50
CA ILE A 191 -9.23 -7.35 5.91
C ILE A 191 -8.10 -6.56 5.27
N GLU A 192 -6.91 -7.18 5.24
CA GLU A 192 -5.70 -6.67 4.57
C GLU A 192 -5.38 -5.20 4.90
N PRO A 193 -5.12 -4.87 6.18
CA PRO A 193 -4.78 -3.51 6.56
C PRO A 193 -3.50 -3.04 5.85
N ARG A 194 -3.41 -1.73 5.58
CA ARG A 194 -2.22 -1.01 5.09
C ARG A 194 -2.04 0.24 5.94
N LEU A 195 -0.85 0.50 6.44
CA LEU A 195 -0.57 1.69 7.26
C LEU A 195 0.17 2.75 6.46
N PHE A 196 -0.19 4.00 6.65
CA PHE A 196 0.52 5.14 6.06
C PHE A 196 0.49 6.34 7.00
N THR A 197 1.47 7.23 6.86
CA THR A 197 1.48 8.53 7.54
C THR A 197 1.04 9.64 6.61
N TYR A 198 0.19 10.54 7.11
CA TYR A 198 -0.23 11.73 6.40
C TYR A 198 -0.40 12.88 7.40
N ALA A 199 0.18 14.04 7.10
CA ALA A 199 0.17 15.21 8.00
C ALA A 199 0.62 14.89 9.44
N GLY A 200 1.63 14.02 9.60
CA GLY A 200 2.18 13.61 10.91
C GLY A 200 1.31 12.63 11.71
N LYS A 201 0.19 12.15 11.14
CA LYS A 201 -0.72 11.18 11.77
C LYS A 201 -0.66 9.84 11.05
N ALA A 202 -0.91 8.75 11.76
CA ALA A 202 -1.03 7.42 11.16
C ALA A 202 -2.48 7.09 10.83
N TYR A 203 -2.67 6.52 9.65
CA TYR A 203 -3.94 6.03 9.14
C TYR A 203 -3.79 4.58 8.71
N ALA A 204 -4.87 3.82 8.80
CA ALA A 204 -4.97 2.51 8.17
C ALA A 204 -5.92 2.58 6.97
N THR A 205 -5.66 1.85 5.90
CA THR A 205 -6.71 1.40 4.99
C THR A 205 -6.94 -0.08 5.14
N PHE A 206 -8.17 -0.54 4.94
CA PHE A 206 -8.51 -1.96 4.92
C PHE A 206 -9.74 -2.15 4.04
N ASN A 207 -9.99 -3.37 3.56
CA ASN A 207 -11.23 -3.68 2.87
C ASN A 207 -12.25 -4.22 3.89
N ALA A 208 -13.52 -3.86 3.77
CA ALA A 208 -14.58 -4.40 4.62
C ALA A 208 -15.91 -4.45 3.87
N ALA A 209 -16.77 -5.38 4.25
CA ALA A 209 -18.20 -5.29 3.95
C ALA A 209 -18.88 -4.52 5.09
N MET A 210 -19.61 -3.45 4.76
CA MET A 210 -20.23 -2.56 5.75
C MET A 210 -21.55 -2.00 5.21
N SER A 211 -22.56 -1.91 6.06
CA SER A 211 -23.76 -1.12 5.78
C SER A 211 -23.76 0.16 6.58
N PHE A 212 -24.00 1.29 5.91
CA PHE A 212 -24.24 2.58 6.50
C PHE A 212 -25.66 3.05 6.17
N ASN A 213 -26.16 4.07 6.86
CA ASN A 213 -27.50 4.62 6.63
C ASN A 213 -27.78 5.03 5.17
N TYR A 214 -26.73 5.29 4.38
CA TYR A 214 -26.81 5.75 3.00
C TYR A 214 -26.48 4.67 1.96
N GLY A 215 -26.15 3.44 2.36
CA GLY A 215 -25.86 2.36 1.42
C GLY A 215 -25.07 1.20 2.03
N SER A 216 -25.04 0.09 1.29
CA SER A 216 -24.23 -1.08 1.61
C SER A 216 -23.02 -1.15 0.69
N PHE A 217 -21.90 -1.59 1.26
CA PHE A 217 -20.61 -1.71 0.60
C PHE A 217 -20.08 -3.11 0.83
N PHE A 218 -19.47 -3.70 -0.19
CA PHE A 218 -18.91 -5.05 -0.11
C PHE A 218 -17.44 -5.02 -0.51
N ASP A 219 -16.54 -5.53 0.34
CA ASP A 219 -15.09 -5.58 0.04
C ASP A 219 -14.61 -4.18 -0.42
N TYR A 220 -15.00 -3.13 0.33
CA TYR A 220 -14.76 -1.72 0.02
C TYR A 220 -13.64 -1.15 0.89
N THR A 221 -12.80 -0.30 0.30
CA THR A 221 -11.64 0.31 0.96
C THR A 221 -12.12 1.40 1.91
N VAL A 222 -11.88 1.19 3.19
CA VAL A 222 -12.15 2.17 4.26
C VAL A 222 -10.82 2.76 4.74
N ILE A 223 -10.80 4.05 5.02
CA ILE A 223 -9.68 4.71 5.72
C ILE A 223 -10.05 4.80 7.20
N TRP A 224 -9.10 4.56 8.10
CA TRP A 224 -9.30 4.65 9.54
C TRP A 224 -8.31 5.64 10.14
N ASP A 225 -8.85 6.68 10.78
CA ASP A 225 -8.06 7.60 11.60
C ASP A 225 -7.76 6.92 12.93
N LEU A 226 -6.52 6.49 13.14
CA LEU A 226 -6.12 5.72 14.32
C LEU A 226 -6.17 6.55 15.61
N GLU A 227 -5.95 7.86 15.50
CA GLU A 227 -5.96 8.78 16.64
C GLU A 227 -7.40 9.06 17.08
N LYS A 228 -8.30 9.36 16.13
CA LYS A 228 -9.72 9.60 16.42
C LYS A 228 -10.52 8.31 16.63
N ASN A 229 -9.97 7.18 16.22
CA ASN A 229 -10.64 5.89 16.18
C ASN A 229 -11.96 5.93 15.39
N MET A 230 -11.92 6.53 14.19
CA MET A 230 -13.10 6.69 13.34
C MET A 230 -12.84 6.20 11.91
N PRO A 231 -13.81 5.53 11.28
CA PRO A 231 -13.76 5.25 9.85
C PRO A 231 -14.04 6.53 9.06
N ILE A 232 -13.37 6.65 7.92
CA ILE A 232 -13.60 7.61 6.86
C ILE A 232 -13.91 6.77 5.64
N ILE A 233 -15.10 6.95 5.07
CA ILE A 233 -15.55 6.22 3.89
C ILE A 233 -15.19 7.06 2.67
N PRO A 234 -14.24 6.62 1.83
CA PRO A 234 -13.93 7.32 0.60
C PRO A 234 -15.17 7.46 -0.29
N ASP A 235 -15.32 8.62 -0.92
CA ASP A 235 -16.31 8.86 -1.98
C ASP A 235 -15.57 9.21 -3.26
N ILE A 236 -15.67 8.36 -4.29
CA ILE A 236 -15.01 8.59 -5.57
C ILE A 236 -15.93 9.41 -6.47
N GLN A 237 -15.51 10.65 -6.76
CA GLN A 237 -16.22 11.51 -7.71
C GLN A 237 -16.31 10.83 -9.09
N GLY A 238 -17.54 10.64 -9.56
CA GLY A 238 -17.84 9.94 -10.81
C GLY A 238 -18.00 8.42 -10.67
N GLY A 239 -17.94 7.88 -9.45
CA GLY A 239 -18.15 6.47 -9.15
C GLY A 239 -16.89 5.60 -9.22
N SER A 240 -17.01 4.37 -8.73
CA SER A 240 -15.95 3.36 -8.82
C SER A 240 -15.93 2.72 -10.22
N PRO A 241 -14.76 2.54 -10.84
CA PRO A 241 -14.61 1.76 -12.07
C PRO A 241 -14.62 0.24 -11.83
N MET A 242 -15.16 -0.27 -10.71
CA MET A 242 -15.39 -1.70 -10.55
C MET A 242 -16.80 -2.09 -11.00
N LEU A 243 -16.95 -3.29 -11.57
CA LEU A 243 -18.28 -3.83 -11.86
C LEU A 243 -19.11 -3.86 -10.57
N ASN A 244 -20.25 -3.17 -10.59
CA ASN A 244 -21.25 -3.32 -9.54
C ASN A 244 -21.67 -4.79 -9.48
N THR A 245 -21.81 -5.30 -8.27
CA THR A 245 -22.39 -6.63 -8.07
C THR A 245 -23.87 -6.61 -8.48
N SER A 246 -24.49 -7.79 -8.59
CA SER A 246 -25.90 -7.97 -9.00
C SER A 246 -26.96 -7.28 -8.12
N MET A 247 -26.55 -6.50 -7.11
CA MET A 247 -27.41 -5.88 -6.10
C MET A 247 -27.12 -4.37 -5.89
N ASP A 248 -26.52 -3.66 -6.84
CA ASP A 248 -26.07 -2.26 -6.68
C ASP A 248 -25.12 -2.03 -5.48
N ILE A 249 -24.48 -3.09 -4.98
CA ILE A 249 -23.50 -2.99 -3.91
C ILE A 249 -22.16 -2.66 -4.53
N HIS A 250 -21.62 -1.50 -4.14
CA HIS A 250 -20.31 -1.04 -4.56
C HIS A 250 -19.22 -1.95 -3.97
N ARG A 251 -18.31 -2.38 -4.85
CA ARG A 251 -17.13 -3.14 -4.47
C ARG A 251 -15.89 -2.39 -4.91
N ASP A 252 -14.98 -2.10 -3.99
CA ASP A 252 -13.75 -1.38 -4.34
C ASP A 252 -12.59 -1.57 -3.36
N LYS A 253 -11.57 -2.33 -3.75
CA LYS A 253 -10.54 -2.80 -2.81
C LYS A 253 -9.12 -2.56 -3.26
N HIS A 254 -8.17 -2.84 -2.36
CA HIS A 254 -6.76 -2.95 -2.67
C HIS A 254 -6.09 -1.63 -3.12
N TRP A 255 -6.57 -0.49 -2.65
CA TRP A 255 -5.92 0.80 -2.94
C TRP A 255 -4.58 0.89 -2.20
N MET A 256 -3.54 1.35 -2.90
CA MET A 256 -2.19 1.46 -2.35
C MET A 256 -1.85 2.93 -2.09
N PRO A 257 -1.80 3.38 -0.82
CA PRO A 257 -1.58 4.78 -0.48
C PRO A 257 -0.15 5.23 -0.79
N PHE A 258 0.01 6.51 -1.12
CA PHE A 258 1.30 7.20 -1.07
C PHE A 258 1.10 8.69 -0.83
N VAL A 259 2.16 9.34 -0.35
CA VAL A 259 2.16 10.78 -0.08
C VAL A 259 3.25 11.45 -0.92
N ASP A 260 2.85 12.42 -1.74
CA ASP A 260 3.76 13.30 -2.47
C ASP A 260 3.41 14.76 -2.17
N LYS A 261 4.42 15.56 -1.83
CA LYS A 261 4.27 17.01 -1.55
C LYS A 261 3.08 17.35 -0.63
N ASN A 262 2.96 16.63 0.48
CA ASN A 262 1.88 16.77 1.47
C ASN A 262 0.46 16.55 0.93
N ARG A 263 0.31 15.74 -0.12
CA ARG A 263 -0.99 15.31 -0.64
C ARG A 263 -1.08 13.79 -0.59
N LEU A 264 -2.25 13.30 -0.20
CA LEU A 264 -2.56 11.88 -0.19
C LEU A 264 -3.03 11.46 -1.57
N TYR A 265 -2.41 10.39 -2.05
CA TYR A 265 -2.76 9.70 -3.28
C TYR A 265 -2.96 8.22 -3.01
N PHE A 266 -3.68 7.58 -3.92
CA PHE A 266 -3.77 6.13 -3.96
C PHE A 266 -3.51 5.66 -5.39
N VAL A 267 -2.59 4.70 -5.54
CA VAL A 267 -2.57 3.88 -6.75
C VAL A 267 -3.77 2.96 -6.66
N TYR A 268 -4.72 3.19 -7.55
CA TYR A 268 -5.99 2.47 -7.61
C TYR A 268 -5.82 1.15 -8.37
N ASN A 269 -5.08 1.18 -9.47
CA ASN A 269 -4.74 0.05 -10.32
C ASN A 269 -3.39 0.26 -11.01
N LEU A 270 -2.72 -0.84 -11.40
CA LEU A 270 -1.42 -0.80 -12.07
C LEU A 270 -1.50 -1.03 -13.58
N ASP A 271 -2.58 -1.64 -14.08
CA ASP A 271 -2.82 -1.83 -15.51
C ASP A 271 -4.32 -1.90 -15.82
N PRO A 272 -4.95 -0.84 -16.39
CA PRO A 272 -4.36 0.47 -16.67
C PRO A 272 -3.91 1.19 -15.40
N PHE A 273 -2.87 2.01 -15.51
CA PHE A 273 -2.38 2.81 -14.38
C PHE A 273 -3.39 3.91 -14.04
N MET A 274 -3.85 3.91 -12.81
CA MET A 274 -4.84 4.87 -12.31
C MET A 274 -4.47 5.37 -10.92
N VAL A 275 -4.56 6.69 -10.74
CA VAL A 275 -4.20 7.35 -9.47
C VAL A 275 -5.35 8.24 -9.00
N LEU A 276 -5.76 8.02 -7.75
CA LEU A 276 -6.66 8.88 -7.01
C LEU A 276 -5.87 9.91 -6.20
N THR A 277 -6.45 11.08 -6.00
CA THR A 277 -6.12 11.98 -4.89
C THR A 277 -7.31 12.04 -3.95
N CYS A 278 -7.06 11.99 -2.65
CA CYS A 278 -8.11 11.89 -1.63
C CYS A 278 -7.89 12.89 -0.48
N SER A 279 -8.99 13.35 0.10
CA SER A 279 -9.01 14.13 1.34
C SER A 279 -9.48 13.27 2.51
N VAL A 280 -8.63 13.05 3.51
CA VAL A 280 -9.01 12.31 4.73
C VAL A 280 -10.02 13.06 5.61
N GLU A 281 -10.13 14.39 5.45
CA GLU A 281 -11.09 15.19 6.25
C GLU A 281 -12.53 15.01 5.77
N LYS A 282 -12.71 14.80 4.46
CA LYS A 282 -14.03 14.74 3.82
C LYS A 282 -14.40 13.37 3.27
N GLY A 283 -13.41 12.50 3.05
CA GLY A 283 -13.58 11.27 2.27
C GLY A 283 -13.56 11.52 0.75
N ASP A 284 -13.56 12.78 0.30
CA ASP A 284 -13.58 13.11 -1.14
C ASP A 284 -12.35 12.57 -1.88
N CYS A 285 -12.57 11.70 -2.85
CA CYS A 285 -11.57 11.13 -3.74
C CYS A 285 -11.90 11.45 -5.20
N ARG A 286 -10.88 11.68 -6.02
CA ARG A 286 -11.03 11.85 -7.47
C ARG A 286 -9.82 11.35 -8.23
N PHE A 287 -10.02 10.87 -9.44
CA PHE A 287 -8.91 10.48 -10.30
C PHE A 287 -8.14 11.71 -10.76
N CYS A 288 -6.83 11.73 -10.50
CA CYS A 288 -5.92 12.73 -11.04
C CYS A 288 -5.07 12.19 -12.19
N HIS A 289 -5.12 10.88 -12.44
CA HIS A 289 -4.52 10.23 -13.59
C HIS A 289 -5.31 8.98 -13.97
N ARG A 290 -5.56 8.81 -15.27
CA ARG A 290 -6.16 7.62 -15.88
C ARG A 290 -5.49 7.38 -17.23
N GLU A 291 -5.02 6.17 -17.47
CA GLU A 291 -4.60 5.74 -18.81
C GLU A 291 -5.79 5.35 -19.69
N HIS A 292 -6.95 5.03 -19.09
CA HIS A 292 -8.15 4.58 -19.80
C HIS A 292 -9.43 5.02 -19.06
N ASP A 293 -10.28 5.83 -19.70
CA ASP A 293 -11.44 6.45 -19.04
C ASP A 293 -12.64 5.51 -18.84
N SER A 294 -12.83 4.54 -19.74
CA SER A 294 -13.92 3.57 -19.73
C SER A 294 -13.53 2.21 -19.13
N PHE A 295 -12.39 2.14 -18.43
CA PHE A 295 -11.95 0.88 -17.84
C PHE A 295 -12.91 0.45 -16.73
N VAL A 296 -13.32 -0.81 -16.78
CA VAL A 296 -14.11 -1.44 -15.72
C VAL A 296 -13.37 -2.68 -15.24
N PHE A 297 -13.06 -2.73 -13.95
CA PHE A 297 -12.34 -3.85 -13.34
C PHE A 297 -13.29 -5.01 -13.03
N ASP A 298 -12.88 -6.21 -13.46
CA ASP A 298 -13.55 -7.47 -13.18
C ASP A 298 -12.61 -8.40 -12.39
N ASN A 299 -13.01 -8.76 -11.18
CA ASN A 299 -12.23 -9.58 -10.26
C ASN A 299 -12.29 -11.09 -10.57
N SER A 300 -12.99 -11.49 -11.62
CA SER A 300 -13.05 -12.87 -12.10
C SER A 300 -11.86 -13.26 -12.97
N PHE A 301 -11.09 -12.26 -13.42
CA PHE A 301 -9.88 -12.48 -14.18
C PHE A 301 -8.60 -12.22 -13.38
N SER A 302 -7.50 -12.67 -13.97
CA SER A 302 -6.15 -12.40 -13.50
C SER A 302 -5.89 -10.89 -13.42
N HIS A 303 -5.18 -10.44 -12.39
CA HIS A 303 -4.91 -9.01 -12.19
C HIS A 303 -3.70 -8.73 -11.31
N LEU A 304 -2.94 -7.68 -11.65
CA LEU A 304 -1.93 -7.05 -10.80
C LEU A 304 -2.52 -5.81 -10.12
N ARG A 305 -3.00 -5.98 -8.87
CA ARG A 305 -3.62 -4.88 -8.11
C ARG A 305 -3.40 -5.09 -6.63
N GLY A 306 -3.21 -3.98 -5.91
CA GLY A 306 -2.98 -4.04 -4.48
C GLY A 306 -1.57 -4.46 -4.11
N GLY A 307 -1.31 -4.41 -2.81
CA GLY A 307 0.02 -4.63 -2.26
C GLY A 307 0.31 -3.68 -1.12
N THR A 308 1.52 -3.16 -1.05
CA THR A 308 1.96 -2.23 0.00
C THR A 308 1.57 -0.78 -0.33
N PRO A 309 1.57 0.13 0.66
CA PRO A 309 1.80 1.55 0.39
C PRO A 309 3.03 1.75 -0.49
N PHE A 310 3.00 2.76 -1.36
CA PHE A 310 4.20 3.20 -2.07
C PHE A 310 4.99 4.18 -1.21
N GLN A 311 6.30 3.99 -1.15
CA GLN A 311 7.23 4.89 -0.46
C GLN A 311 8.16 5.57 -1.45
N LEU A 312 8.58 6.78 -1.11
CA LEU A 312 9.57 7.51 -1.90
C LEU A 312 10.90 6.75 -1.86
N TRP A 313 11.41 6.33 -3.02
CA TRP A 313 12.77 5.77 -3.12
C TRP A 313 13.76 6.86 -3.52
N GLN A 314 13.48 7.54 -4.63
CA GLN A 314 14.23 8.72 -5.07
C GLN A 314 13.33 9.52 -5.98
N TRP A 315 13.02 10.78 -5.66
CA TRP A 315 12.09 11.57 -6.47
C TRP A 315 12.54 11.63 -7.96
N PRO A 316 11.64 11.41 -8.95
CA PRO A 316 10.18 11.25 -8.83
C PRO A 316 9.69 9.79 -8.70
N TYR A 317 10.54 8.86 -8.29
CA TYR A 317 10.27 7.44 -8.22
C TYR A 317 9.79 6.98 -6.84
N PHE A 318 8.65 6.30 -6.84
CA PHE A 318 8.09 5.64 -5.67
C PHE A 318 8.10 4.13 -5.88
N ILE A 319 8.44 3.40 -4.83
CA ILE A 319 8.53 1.94 -4.83
C ILE A 319 7.42 1.33 -3.97
N GLY A 320 6.84 0.25 -4.45
CA GLY A 320 5.84 -0.57 -3.76
C GLY A 320 6.09 -2.05 -4.04
N ILE A 321 5.47 -2.93 -3.26
CA ILE A 321 5.35 -4.34 -3.63
C ILE A 321 3.89 -4.59 -3.97
N ALA A 322 3.61 -4.97 -5.22
CA ALA A 322 2.27 -5.34 -5.64
C ALA A 322 2.08 -6.85 -5.57
N HIS A 323 0.82 -7.29 -5.47
CA HIS A 323 0.49 -8.70 -5.64
C HIS A 323 -0.31 -8.92 -6.92
N THR A 324 -0.18 -10.13 -7.45
CA THR A 324 -0.99 -10.62 -8.56
C THR A 324 -1.87 -11.73 -8.06
N THR A 325 -3.12 -11.76 -8.52
CA THR A 325 -3.96 -12.96 -8.50
C THR A 325 -4.02 -13.50 -9.93
N LEU A 326 -3.63 -14.76 -10.13
CA LEU A 326 -3.72 -15.44 -11.42
C LEU A 326 -4.72 -16.59 -11.35
N HIS A 327 -5.67 -16.61 -12.28
CA HIS A 327 -6.68 -17.65 -12.36
C HIS A 327 -6.21 -18.78 -13.28
N LYS A 328 -6.17 -20.01 -12.78
CA LYS A 328 -5.77 -21.18 -13.57
C LYS A 328 -6.91 -21.63 -14.49
N GLN A 329 -6.56 -22.02 -15.72
CA GLN A 329 -7.55 -22.50 -16.68
C GLN A 329 -8.19 -23.85 -16.29
N THR A 330 -7.48 -24.69 -15.54
CA THR A 330 -7.81 -26.11 -15.39
C THR A 330 -8.75 -26.44 -14.25
N ASN A 331 -8.76 -25.65 -13.17
CA ASN A 331 -9.43 -26.01 -11.91
C ASN A 331 -10.05 -24.83 -11.15
N PHE A 332 -10.12 -23.63 -11.73
CA PHE A 332 -10.54 -22.39 -11.05
C PHE A 332 -9.71 -22.03 -9.79
N HIS A 333 -8.60 -22.72 -9.54
CA HIS A 333 -7.69 -22.36 -8.45
C HIS A 333 -6.91 -21.11 -8.83
N ARG A 334 -6.29 -20.50 -7.82
CA ARG A 334 -5.52 -19.27 -7.94
C ARG A 334 -4.07 -19.50 -7.61
N SER A 335 -3.20 -18.77 -8.29
CA SER A 335 -1.83 -18.55 -7.89
C SER A 335 -1.65 -17.09 -7.49
N TYR A 336 -0.85 -16.85 -6.46
CA TYR A 336 -0.50 -15.50 -6.01
C TYR A 336 1.01 -15.31 -6.14
N SER A 337 1.40 -14.13 -6.60
CA SER A 337 2.81 -13.72 -6.73
C SER A 337 2.98 -12.28 -6.24
N ALA A 338 4.21 -11.94 -5.84
CA ALA A 338 4.54 -10.61 -5.33
C ALA A 338 5.66 -9.99 -6.16
N HIS A 339 5.51 -8.72 -6.53
CA HIS A 339 6.39 -8.04 -7.47
C HIS A 339 6.85 -6.69 -6.91
N VAL A 340 8.13 -6.38 -7.04
CA VAL A 340 8.64 -5.02 -6.84
C VAL A 340 8.10 -4.17 -7.99
N VAL A 341 7.42 -3.08 -7.66
CA VAL A 341 6.89 -2.12 -8.62
C VAL A 341 7.51 -0.76 -8.37
N LEU A 342 8.03 -0.14 -9.43
CA LEU A 342 8.48 1.25 -9.42
C LEU A 342 7.54 2.07 -10.29
N ILE A 343 7.01 3.16 -9.74
CA ILE A 343 6.23 4.16 -10.47
C ILE A 343 6.99 5.48 -10.52
N SER A 344 6.75 6.28 -11.56
CA SER A 344 7.09 7.69 -11.57
C SER A 344 5.82 8.49 -11.30
N VAL A 345 5.92 9.55 -10.50
CA VAL A 345 4.83 10.53 -10.29
C VAL A 345 4.99 11.77 -11.18
N HIS A 346 6.07 11.82 -11.98
CA HIS A 346 6.33 12.93 -12.89
C HIS A 346 7.02 12.45 -14.19
N PRO A 347 6.25 12.19 -15.27
CA PRO A 347 4.78 12.04 -15.29
C PRO A 347 4.33 10.77 -14.55
N TYR A 348 3.04 10.68 -14.23
CA TYR A 348 2.43 9.45 -13.70
C TYR A 348 2.55 8.30 -14.70
N ARG A 349 3.26 7.23 -14.30
CA ARG A 349 3.36 5.97 -15.07
C ARG A 349 4.01 4.84 -14.25
N VAL A 350 3.74 3.60 -14.66
CA VAL A 350 4.54 2.45 -14.24
C VAL A 350 5.89 2.48 -14.97
N VAL A 351 6.98 2.32 -14.20
CA VAL A 351 8.36 2.36 -14.70
C VAL A 351 8.92 0.96 -14.82
N TYR A 352 8.73 0.13 -13.79
CA TYR A 352 9.35 -1.18 -13.68
C TYR A 352 8.51 -2.12 -12.85
N ILE A 353 8.51 -3.40 -13.24
CA ILE A 353 7.91 -4.50 -12.50
C ILE A 353 8.91 -5.66 -12.50
N SER A 354 9.18 -6.22 -11.33
CA SER A 354 10.03 -7.39 -11.19
C SER A 354 9.31 -8.70 -11.50
N ASN A 355 10.08 -9.75 -11.72
CA ASN A 355 9.63 -11.12 -11.56
C ASN A 355 9.18 -11.38 -10.11
N ASP A 356 8.63 -12.57 -9.84
CA ASP A 356 8.15 -12.95 -8.51
C ASP A 356 9.24 -12.90 -7.43
N ILE A 357 8.88 -12.45 -6.23
CA ILE A 357 9.76 -12.40 -5.06
C ILE A 357 9.68 -13.74 -4.34
N HIS A 358 10.73 -14.55 -4.48
CA HIS A 358 10.80 -15.81 -3.77
C HIS A 358 11.31 -15.66 -2.34
N VAL A 359 10.83 -16.52 -1.44
CA VAL A 359 11.34 -16.66 -0.08
C VAL A 359 11.91 -18.04 0.14
N HIS A 360 12.78 -18.17 1.15
CA HIS A 360 13.39 -19.45 1.47
C HIS A 360 12.32 -20.51 1.81
N PRO A 361 12.39 -21.75 1.26
CA PRO A 361 11.32 -22.76 1.41
C PRO A 361 10.91 -23.08 2.86
N THR A 362 11.86 -23.01 3.81
CA THR A 362 11.58 -23.17 5.24
C THR A 362 10.56 -22.18 5.79
N VAL A 363 10.39 -21.00 5.19
CA VAL A 363 9.35 -20.03 5.57
C VAL A 363 7.97 -20.62 5.27
N TYR A 364 7.76 -21.16 4.06
CA TYR A 364 6.51 -21.82 3.68
C TYR A 364 6.23 -23.08 4.52
N LEU A 365 7.25 -23.90 4.80
CA LEU A 365 7.09 -25.09 5.63
C LEU A 365 6.63 -24.79 7.07
N LYS A 366 6.89 -23.57 7.56
CA LYS A 366 6.49 -23.13 8.91
C LYS A 366 5.12 -22.45 8.96
N ALA A 367 4.56 -22.09 7.81
CA ALA A 367 3.28 -21.41 7.69
C ALA A 367 2.40 -22.23 6.73
N PRO A 368 1.68 -23.26 7.21
CA PRO A 368 0.84 -24.09 6.36
C PRO A 368 -0.27 -23.28 5.70
N MET A 369 -0.73 -23.73 4.54
CA MET A 369 -1.77 -23.05 3.77
C MET A 369 -3.14 -23.23 4.39
N VAL A 370 -3.75 -22.12 4.81
CA VAL A 370 -5.11 -22.13 5.39
C VAL A 370 -6.15 -22.49 4.32
N ARG A 371 -6.00 -21.96 3.10
CA ARG A 371 -6.98 -22.11 2.00
C ARG A 371 -6.51 -23.04 0.88
N ALA A 372 -5.97 -24.20 1.25
CA ALA A 372 -5.42 -25.17 0.28
C ALA A 372 -6.46 -25.75 -0.70
N LYS A 373 -7.77 -25.54 -0.45
CA LYS A 373 -8.85 -25.89 -1.37
C LYS A 373 -8.90 -25.02 -2.63
N TYR A 374 -8.37 -23.79 -2.58
CA TYR A 374 -8.50 -22.79 -3.66
C TYR A 374 -7.17 -22.31 -4.23
N ILE A 375 -6.07 -22.67 -3.57
CA ILE A 375 -4.72 -22.19 -3.83
C ILE A 375 -3.80 -23.41 -3.81
N ASP A 376 -3.00 -23.58 -4.85
CA ASP A 376 -2.15 -24.76 -5.00
C ASP A 376 -0.72 -24.49 -4.50
N GLU A 377 -0.24 -23.25 -4.64
CA GLU A 377 1.14 -22.86 -4.30
C GLU A 377 1.23 -22.09 -2.99
N GLY A 378 2.37 -22.27 -2.31
CA GLY A 378 2.74 -21.37 -1.23
C GLY A 378 2.98 -19.95 -1.76
N PHE A 379 2.45 -18.96 -1.05
CA PHE A 379 2.50 -17.56 -1.47
C PHE A 379 2.80 -16.60 -0.31
N ILE A 380 3.29 -15.43 -0.68
CA ILE A 380 3.35 -14.27 0.20
C ILE A 380 2.40 -13.20 -0.31
N PHE A 381 1.75 -12.48 0.61
CA PHE A 381 0.86 -11.38 0.28
C PHE A 381 1.32 -10.11 0.99
N PRO A 382 1.88 -9.14 0.24
CA PRO A 382 2.47 -7.94 0.81
C PRO A 382 1.40 -6.91 1.18
N VAL A 383 1.54 -6.32 2.37
CA VAL A 383 0.60 -5.31 2.89
C VAL A 383 1.29 -4.08 3.49
N SER A 384 2.59 -4.15 3.79
CA SER A 384 3.37 -2.98 4.20
C SER A 384 4.78 -2.98 3.64
N LEU A 385 5.32 -1.78 3.51
CA LEU A 385 6.67 -1.50 3.03
C LEU A 385 7.26 -0.39 3.88
N ILE A 386 8.52 -0.56 4.27
CA ILE A 386 9.39 0.45 4.87
C ILE A 386 10.68 0.46 4.04
N VAL A 387 11.02 1.62 3.47
CA VAL A 387 12.33 1.85 2.84
C VAL A 387 13.32 2.13 3.97
N GLU A 388 14.09 1.12 4.36
CA GLU A 388 15.11 1.27 5.43
C GLU A 388 16.34 2.02 4.91
N SER A 389 16.67 1.83 3.64
CA SER A 389 17.70 2.58 2.90
C SER A 389 17.49 2.42 1.40
N LEU A 390 18.30 3.06 0.57
CA LEU A 390 18.27 2.84 -0.89
C LEU A 390 18.54 1.38 -1.30
N ASP A 391 19.22 0.61 -0.45
CA ASP A 391 19.56 -0.79 -0.70
C ASP A 391 18.67 -1.81 0.03
N SER A 392 17.96 -1.39 1.09
CA SER A 392 17.23 -2.27 1.99
C SER A 392 15.76 -1.88 2.09
N LEU A 393 14.88 -2.85 1.84
CA LEU A 393 13.43 -2.72 2.05
C LEU A 393 13.00 -3.73 3.11
N ALA A 394 12.17 -3.31 4.05
CA ALA A 394 11.46 -4.22 4.92
C ALA A 394 9.99 -4.28 4.52
N ILE A 395 9.48 -5.49 4.31
CA ILE A 395 8.12 -5.73 3.83
C ILE A 395 7.36 -6.57 4.85
N GLY A 396 6.19 -6.09 5.24
CA GLY A 396 5.25 -6.88 6.02
C GLY A 396 4.38 -7.67 5.06
N VAL A 397 4.41 -9.00 5.22
CA VAL A 397 3.64 -9.92 4.39
C VAL A 397 2.91 -10.91 5.28
N HIS A 398 1.82 -11.48 4.78
CA HIS A 398 1.40 -12.78 5.28
C HIS A 398 1.84 -13.90 4.37
N VAL A 399 2.19 -15.03 4.98
CA VAL A 399 2.53 -16.27 4.28
C VAL A 399 1.33 -17.18 4.39
N ASN A 400 0.80 -17.62 3.24
CA ASN A 400 -0.20 -18.69 3.17
C ASN A 400 -1.50 -18.41 3.96
N ASP A 401 -1.88 -17.14 4.10
CA ASP A 401 -2.92 -16.61 5.03
C ASP A 401 -2.73 -16.96 6.51
N PHE A 402 -1.63 -17.61 6.87
CA PHE A 402 -1.42 -18.23 8.17
C PHE A 402 -0.63 -17.34 9.12
N SER A 403 0.50 -16.80 8.66
CA SER A 403 1.45 -16.09 9.52
C SER A 403 1.77 -14.70 9.00
N SER A 404 1.78 -13.73 9.92
CA SER A 404 2.35 -12.39 9.72
C SER A 404 3.86 -12.41 9.91
N VAL A 405 4.61 -12.00 8.89
CA VAL A 405 6.07 -11.93 8.94
C VAL A 405 6.61 -10.63 8.37
N VAL A 406 7.83 -10.28 8.78
CA VAL A 406 8.64 -9.24 8.16
C VAL A 406 9.75 -9.90 7.36
N LEU A 407 9.80 -9.60 6.07
CA LEU A 407 10.92 -9.97 5.20
C LEU A 407 11.76 -8.73 4.91
N ARG A 408 13.05 -8.92 4.69
CA ARG A 408 13.96 -7.86 4.25
C ARG A 408 14.57 -8.23 2.91
N LEU A 409 14.49 -7.29 1.96
CA LEU A 409 15.12 -7.34 0.65
C LEU A 409 16.37 -6.48 0.68
N ARG A 410 17.53 -7.03 0.31
CA ARG A 410 18.81 -6.31 0.18
C ARG A 410 19.37 -6.41 -1.24
N GLY A 411 20.25 -5.50 -1.63
CA GLY A 411 20.77 -5.43 -3.01
C GLY A 411 19.87 -4.61 -3.95
N MET A 412 18.94 -3.84 -3.39
CA MET A 412 17.98 -3.06 -4.18
C MET A 412 18.61 -1.84 -4.85
N ALA A 413 19.70 -1.27 -4.30
CA ALA A 413 20.26 -0.04 -4.80
C ALA A 413 20.76 -0.21 -6.24
N GLN A 414 21.54 -1.27 -6.49
CA GLN A 414 22.08 -1.53 -7.82
C GLN A 414 20.99 -1.81 -8.86
N LEU A 415 19.96 -2.59 -8.48
CA LEU A 415 18.82 -2.90 -9.35
C LEU A 415 18.06 -1.62 -9.72
N LEU A 416 17.65 -0.84 -8.73
CA LEU A 416 16.82 0.35 -8.93
C LEU A 416 17.60 1.52 -9.57
N HIS A 417 18.91 1.65 -9.32
CA HIS A 417 19.75 2.58 -10.05
C HIS A 417 19.85 2.23 -11.54
N ASN A 418 19.95 0.94 -11.88
CA ASN A 418 19.94 0.52 -13.28
C ASN A 418 18.59 0.80 -13.95
N VAL A 419 17.49 0.51 -13.26
CA VAL A 419 16.12 0.81 -13.70
C VAL A 419 15.93 2.30 -13.96
N THR A 420 16.22 3.15 -12.97
CA THR A 420 16.01 4.60 -13.11
C THR A 420 16.97 5.24 -14.09
N ARG A 421 18.20 4.72 -14.26
CA ARG A 421 19.10 5.15 -15.34
C ARG A 421 18.51 4.82 -16.71
N ALA A 422 18.05 3.59 -16.93
CA ALA A 422 17.43 3.18 -18.19
C ALA A 422 16.20 4.03 -18.52
N ASP A 423 15.38 4.28 -17.52
CA ASP A 423 14.21 5.13 -17.61
C ASP A 423 14.53 6.58 -17.99
N ARG A 424 15.48 7.21 -17.29
CA ARG A 424 15.91 8.60 -17.56
C ARG A 424 16.50 8.79 -18.96
N MET A 425 17.28 7.83 -19.45
CA MET A 425 17.85 7.90 -20.80
C MET A 425 16.78 7.97 -21.90
N ARG A 426 15.61 7.38 -21.64
CA ARG A 426 14.49 7.34 -22.59
C ARG A 426 13.49 8.46 -22.37
N SER A 427 13.36 8.92 -21.11
CA SER A 427 12.46 9.99 -20.70
C SER A 427 11.04 9.85 -21.28
N PRO A 428 10.39 8.68 -21.15
CA PRO A 428 9.07 8.49 -21.74
C PRO A 428 8.03 9.37 -21.05
N SER A 429 7.15 9.96 -21.86
CA SER A 429 6.10 10.87 -21.39
C SER A 429 4.85 10.15 -20.91
N ARG A 430 4.72 8.83 -21.16
CA ARG A 430 3.58 7.98 -20.80
C ARG A 430 4.06 6.58 -20.38
N GLY A 431 3.20 5.85 -19.69
CA GLY A 431 3.40 4.44 -19.35
C GLY A 431 3.25 3.49 -20.55
N PRO A 432 3.29 2.17 -20.30
CA PRO A 432 2.99 1.17 -21.31
C PRO A 432 1.54 1.25 -21.79
N PRO A 433 1.24 0.73 -22.99
CA PRO A 433 -0.15 0.51 -23.39
C PRO A 433 -0.84 -0.42 -22.40
N VAL A 434 -2.14 -0.21 -22.20
CA VAL A 434 -2.97 -1.02 -21.31
C VAL A 434 -2.85 -2.50 -21.68
N GLY A 435 -2.79 -3.37 -20.67
CA GLY A 435 -2.67 -4.83 -20.78
C GLY A 435 -1.23 -5.34 -20.84
N TYR A 436 -0.23 -4.51 -21.18
CA TYR A 436 1.15 -4.99 -21.33
C TYR A 436 1.81 -5.37 -20.01
N VAL A 437 1.44 -4.71 -18.92
CA VAL A 437 1.91 -5.06 -17.57
C VAL A 437 1.30 -6.39 -17.18
N GLN A 438 0.00 -6.59 -17.41
CA GLN A 438 -0.70 -7.84 -17.13
C GLN A 438 -0.13 -9.00 -17.97
N THR A 439 0.11 -8.80 -19.27
CA THR A 439 0.78 -9.80 -20.13
C THR A 439 2.17 -10.16 -19.61
N HIS A 440 2.93 -9.18 -19.08
CA HIS A 440 4.23 -9.47 -18.47
C HIS A 440 4.13 -10.42 -17.28
N ILE A 441 3.16 -10.20 -16.40
CA ILE A 441 2.98 -11.06 -15.24
C ILE A 441 2.60 -12.47 -15.64
N HIS A 442 1.67 -12.61 -16.60
CA HIS A 442 1.31 -13.92 -17.17
C HIS A 442 2.55 -14.66 -17.69
N ASP A 443 3.32 -14.04 -18.58
CA ASP A 443 4.53 -14.67 -19.14
C ASP A 443 5.52 -15.12 -18.05
N VAL A 444 5.74 -14.28 -17.03
CA VAL A 444 6.64 -14.62 -15.93
C VAL A 444 6.11 -15.84 -15.19
N MET A 445 4.83 -15.86 -14.85
CA MET A 445 4.26 -16.90 -14.00
C MET A 445 4.05 -18.21 -14.75
N GLU A 446 3.70 -18.19 -16.03
CA GLU A 446 3.63 -19.41 -16.86
C GLU A 446 5.02 -20.05 -17.00
N ASN A 447 6.06 -19.24 -17.21
CA ASN A 447 7.43 -19.73 -17.29
C ASN A 447 7.95 -20.29 -15.96
N LEU A 448 7.59 -19.67 -14.84
CA LEU A 448 8.04 -20.09 -13.51
C LEU A 448 7.32 -21.36 -13.02
N THR A 449 6.02 -21.45 -13.23
CA THR A 449 5.18 -22.50 -12.64
C THR A 449 4.88 -23.65 -13.59
N GLY A 450 4.97 -23.43 -14.90
CA GLY A 450 4.52 -24.37 -15.92
C GLY A 450 3.00 -24.48 -16.05
N PHE A 451 2.21 -23.69 -15.29
CA PHE A 451 0.76 -23.63 -15.46
C PHE A 451 0.37 -22.68 -16.58
N GLN A 452 -0.81 -22.92 -17.15
CA GLN A 452 -1.47 -22.00 -18.07
C GLN A 452 -2.53 -21.21 -17.31
N PHE A 453 -2.51 -19.89 -17.46
CA PHE A 453 -3.46 -18.99 -16.80
C PHE A 453 -4.52 -18.49 -17.76
N ASP A 454 -5.65 -18.04 -17.22
CA ASP A 454 -6.73 -17.45 -18.02
C ASP A 454 -6.30 -16.08 -18.53
N HIS A 455 -6.22 -15.94 -19.86
CA HIS A 455 -5.81 -14.72 -20.59
C HIS A 455 -7.01 -13.89 -21.09
N ARG A 456 -8.24 -14.21 -20.68
CA ARG A 456 -9.44 -13.44 -21.11
C ARG A 456 -9.40 -11.97 -20.67
N ASP A 457 -8.62 -11.64 -19.64
CA ASP A 457 -8.26 -10.28 -19.24
C ASP A 457 -7.45 -9.51 -20.28
N LEU A 458 -6.71 -10.21 -21.14
CA LEU A 458 -5.82 -9.60 -22.13
C LEU A 458 -6.51 -9.26 -23.45
N ASN A 459 -7.85 -9.42 -23.54
CA ASN A 459 -8.57 -9.16 -24.78
C ASN A 459 -8.68 -7.65 -25.04
N LEU A 460 -7.60 -7.08 -25.59
CA LEU A 460 -7.41 -5.65 -25.88
C LEU A 460 -8.51 -5.06 -26.76
N ASP A 461 -9.24 -5.89 -27.51
CA ASP A 461 -10.38 -5.48 -28.35
C ASP A 461 -11.60 -5.00 -27.54
N GLN A 462 -11.64 -5.25 -26.21
CA GLN A 462 -12.62 -4.62 -25.31
C GLN A 462 -12.12 -3.29 -24.71
N ILE A 463 -10.87 -2.92 -24.99
CA ILE A 463 -10.15 -1.75 -24.45
C ILE A 463 -9.93 -0.68 -25.56
N SER A 464 -10.35 -0.94 -26.80
CA SER A 464 -10.21 -0.01 -27.94
C SER A 464 -11.47 0.77 -28.28
#